data_AF-A0AAV1BUX4-F1
#
_entry.id   AF-A0AAV1BUX4-F1
#
_cell.length_a   1.000
_cell.length_b   1.000
_cell.length_c   1.000
_cell.angle_alpha   90.00
_cell.angle_beta   90.00
_cell.angle_gamma   90.00
#
_symmetry.space_group_name_H-M   'P 1'
#
loop_
_entity.id
_entity.type
_entity.pdbx_description
1 polymer ?
#
loop_
_entity_poly.entity_id
_entity_poly.type
_entity_poly.pdbx_seq_one_letter_code
_entity_poly.pdbx_strand_id
1 'polypeptide(L)'
;MGRRIRGIRSGRKVSRIGNYAIASSVADPSCISCTTFNILAPIYKRLNHQDQSIRESENKAYWLNRNHLILDWLLDERSSIICLQEFWVGNEELVNIYKKRLGDAGYTIFKLARTNNRGDGLLTAVHKDIFRVINHRELLFNDFGDRVAQLLHVELIAPFSQCRGNSYVRQEILIVNTHLLFPHNSSLCLERLRQVYKILQYVESYQKEYKLNPLPIILCGDWNGSKKGHVYKFLRSQGFVSSYDTAHQYADADAHKWVSHRNHRGNICGVDFIWLLNPNRYRKLLKTSWSEAVFGMFKYQLRRASLTEHDAFAFLKADSDGDYITYTGFCEALRQVFSTQNCIKCC
;
A
#
# COMPACT_ATOMS: atom_id res chain seq x y z
N MET A 1 -57.38 -11.63 -41.13
CA MET A 1 -56.61 -12.43 -40.16
C MET A 1 -55.14 -12.44 -40.58
N GLY A 2 -54.20 -12.26 -39.63
CA GLY A 2 -52.76 -12.54 -39.84
C GLY A 2 -51.85 -11.34 -40.13
N ARG A 3 -51.71 -10.38 -39.20
CA ARG A 3 -50.63 -9.38 -39.21
C ARG A 3 -49.27 -10.06 -38.99
N ARG A 4 -48.34 -9.90 -39.95
CA ARG A 4 -46.91 -10.23 -39.83
C ARG A 4 -46.24 -9.31 -38.82
N ILE A 5 -45.79 -9.85 -37.69
CA ILE A 5 -44.88 -9.15 -36.77
C ILE A 5 -43.44 -9.41 -37.24
N ARG A 6 -42.85 -8.43 -37.93
CA ARG A 6 -41.39 -8.34 -38.12
C ARG A 6 -40.82 -7.75 -36.84
N GLY A 7 -40.09 -8.56 -36.08
CA GLY A 7 -39.36 -8.10 -34.90
C GLY A 7 -38.23 -7.13 -35.31
N ILE A 8 -38.45 -5.85 -35.01
CA ILE A 8 -37.41 -4.83 -34.97
C ILE A 8 -36.54 -5.12 -33.76
N ARG A 9 -35.30 -5.61 -33.95
CA ARG A 9 -34.25 -5.48 -32.93
C ARG A 9 -33.42 -4.25 -33.29
N SER A 10 -33.82 -3.13 -32.69
CA SER A 10 -33.02 -1.91 -32.73
C SER A 10 -31.72 -2.12 -31.98
N GLY A 11 -30.64 -1.63 -32.56
CA GLY A 11 -29.32 -1.69 -31.98
C GLY A 11 -29.27 -0.94 -30.65
N ARG A 12 -28.85 -1.63 -29.60
CA ARG A 12 -28.26 -0.98 -28.44
C ARG A 12 -26.76 -0.88 -28.72
N LYS A 13 -26.37 0.24 -29.35
CA LYS A 13 -24.98 0.71 -29.30
C LYS A 13 -24.64 0.89 -27.82
N VAL A 14 -23.79 0.00 -27.30
CA VAL A 14 -23.16 0.22 -26.00
C VAL A 14 -22.31 1.48 -26.15
N SER A 15 -22.76 2.56 -25.50
CA SER A 15 -22.04 3.82 -25.45
C SER A 15 -20.69 3.56 -24.78
N ARG A 16 -19.60 3.73 -25.54
CA ARG A 16 -18.24 3.83 -24.99
C ARG A 16 -18.19 5.05 -24.07
N ILE A 17 -18.20 4.81 -22.78
CA ILE A 17 -17.82 5.79 -21.76
C ILE A 17 -16.54 5.25 -21.12
N GLY A 18 -15.43 5.94 -21.37
CA GLY A 18 -14.16 5.78 -20.68
C GLY A 18 -13.32 4.60 -21.16
N ASN A 19 -12.18 4.90 -21.78
CA ASN A 19 -11.05 3.97 -21.88
C ASN A 19 -10.53 3.69 -20.47
N TYR A 20 -11.15 2.76 -19.75
CA TYR A 20 -10.52 2.12 -18.61
C TYR A 20 -9.50 1.13 -19.18
N ALA A 21 -8.28 1.17 -18.63
CA ALA A 21 -7.21 0.26 -18.99
C ALA A 21 -7.77 -1.17 -19.07
N ILE A 22 -7.51 -1.82 -20.21
CA ILE A 22 -7.99 -3.15 -20.57
C ILE A 22 -7.81 -4.07 -19.37
N ALA A 23 -8.93 -4.62 -18.88
CA ALA A 23 -8.93 -5.69 -17.89
C ALA A 23 -7.98 -6.78 -18.41
N SER A 24 -6.88 -6.96 -17.69
CA SER A 24 -5.85 -7.93 -18.02
C SER A 24 -6.38 -9.32 -17.68
N SER A 25 -7.23 -9.86 -18.56
CA SER A 25 -7.34 -11.31 -18.65
C SER A 25 -5.93 -11.88 -18.75
N VAL A 26 -5.67 -12.97 -18.03
CA VAL A 26 -4.44 -13.80 -18.07
C VAL A 26 -4.24 -14.43 -19.47
N ALA A 27 -4.36 -13.63 -20.54
CA ALA A 27 -4.28 -14.06 -21.93
C ALA A 27 -2.86 -13.96 -22.48
N ASP A 28 -1.98 -13.19 -21.81
CA ASP A 28 -0.55 -13.16 -22.13
C ASP A 28 0.25 -13.94 -21.07
N PRO A 29 0.76 -15.15 -21.39
CA PRO A 29 1.61 -15.93 -20.49
C PRO A 29 2.96 -15.26 -20.22
N SER A 30 3.24 -14.10 -20.84
CA SER A 30 4.43 -13.28 -20.62
C SER A 30 4.20 -12.05 -19.74
N CYS A 31 3.08 -11.96 -19.01
CA CYS A 31 2.82 -10.85 -18.08
C CYS A 31 2.55 -11.31 -16.63
N ILE A 32 2.93 -10.46 -15.66
CA ILE A 32 2.60 -10.59 -14.24
C ILE A 32 1.44 -9.64 -13.93
N SER A 33 0.37 -10.15 -13.32
CA SER A 33 -0.78 -9.37 -12.84
C SER A 33 -0.79 -9.28 -11.31
N CYS A 34 -1.20 -8.12 -10.78
CA CYS A 34 -1.17 -7.86 -9.35
C CYS A 34 -2.42 -7.11 -8.88
N THR A 35 -3.08 -7.66 -7.84
CA THR A 35 -4.19 -7.02 -7.13
C THR A 35 -3.74 -6.57 -5.76
N THR A 36 -4.00 -5.31 -5.40
CA THR A 36 -3.96 -4.83 -4.01
C THR A 36 -5.36 -4.42 -3.59
N PHE A 37 -5.82 -4.86 -2.42
CA PHE A 37 -7.19 -4.56 -1.97
C PHE A 37 -7.33 -4.57 -0.44
N ASN A 38 -7.64 -3.41 0.14
CA ASN A 38 -8.14 -3.35 1.51
C ASN A 38 -9.59 -3.86 1.55
N ILE A 39 -9.79 -5.05 2.13
CA ILE A 39 -11.08 -5.75 2.08
C ILE A 39 -12.03 -5.37 3.21
N LEU A 40 -11.65 -4.42 4.09
CA LEU A 40 -12.41 -3.97 5.27
C LEU A 40 -12.82 -5.14 6.17
N ALA A 41 -12.07 -5.36 7.25
CA ALA A 41 -12.35 -6.45 8.18
C ALA A 41 -13.79 -6.33 8.74
N PRO A 42 -14.57 -7.42 8.83
CA PRO A 42 -15.94 -7.37 9.36
C PRO A 42 -16.05 -6.75 10.77
N ILE A 43 -15.01 -6.87 11.59
CA ILE A 43 -14.89 -6.23 12.91
C ILE A 43 -14.78 -4.70 12.88
N TYR A 44 -14.56 -4.11 11.71
CA TYR A 44 -14.48 -2.66 11.51
C TYR A 44 -15.67 -2.09 10.74
N LYS A 45 -16.36 -2.93 9.96
CA LYS A 45 -17.51 -2.48 9.18
C LYS A 45 -18.71 -2.22 10.07
N ARG A 46 -19.11 -0.94 10.14
CA ARG A 46 -20.29 -0.46 10.87
C ARG A 46 -21.53 -0.67 10.03
N LEU A 47 -22.58 -1.26 10.60
CA LEU A 47 -23.85 -1.50 9.89
C LEU A 47 -24.88 -0.39 10.08
N ASN A 48 -24.78 0.35 11.18
CA ASN A 48 -25.71 1.43 11.52
C ASN A 48 -24.96 2.76 11.66
N HIS A 49 -25.51 3.82 11.07
CA HIS A 49 -24.96 5.18 11.16
C HIS A 49 -25.27 5.84 12.51
N GLN A 50 -26.41 5.51 13.13
CA GLN A 50 -26.85 6.01 14.43
C GLN A 50 -26.16 5.25 15.56
N ASP A 51 -26.15 3.91 15.45
CA ASP A 51 -25.44 3.05 16.40
C ASP A 51 -24.11 2.55 15.82
N GLN A 52 -23.04 3.26 16.14
CA GLN A 52 -21.68 2.93 15.72
C GLN A 52 -21.06 1.79 16.52
N SER A 53 -21.80 1.08 17.39
CA SER A 53 -21.30 -0.12 18.09
C SER A 53 -21.50 -1.39 17.26
N ILE A 54 -22.59 -1.47 16.49
CA ILE A 54 -22.96 -2.66 15.71
C ILE A 54 -21.96 -2.90 14.57
N ARG A 55 -21.33 -4.09 14.58
CA ARG A 55 -20.38 -4.52 13.55
C ARG A 55 -20.95 -5.59 12.64
N GLU A 56 -20.46 -5.64 11.40
CA GLU A 56 -20.77 -6.74 10.47
C GLU A 56 -20.34 -8.09 11.03
N SER A 57 -19.26 -8.13 11.83
CA SER A 57 -18.79 -9.35 12.50
C SER A 57 -19.83 -10.02 13.41
N GLU A 58 -20.82 -9.28 13.89
CA GLU A 58 -21.91 -9.82 14.74
C GLU A 58 -22.97 -10.58 13.92
N ASN A 59 -22.99 -10.41 12.59
CA ASN A 59 -23.93 -11.08 11.70
C ASN A 59 -23.18 -11.98 10.69
N LYS A 60 -23.19 -13.29 10.96
CA LYS A 60 -22.51 -14.29 10.12
C LYS A 60 -22.93 -14.25 8.67
N ALA A 61 -24.23 -14.19 8.38
CA ALA A 61 -24.72 -14.17 7.02
C ALA A 61 -24.17 -12.99 6.22
N TYR A 62 -24.03 -11.82 6.86
CA TYR A 62 -23.58 -10.59 6.20
C TYR A 62 -22.10 -10.65 5.84
N TRP A 63 -21.24 -10.92 6.83
CA TRP A 63 -19.81 -10.98 6.54
C TRP A 63 -19.46 -12.16 5.63
N LEU A 64 -20.14 -13.30 5.78
CA LEU A 64 -19.89 -14.48 4.95
C LEU A 64 -20.25 -14.21 3.48
N ASN A 65 -21.44 -13.67 3.23
CA ASN A 65 -21.88 -13.33 1.87
C ASN A 65 -20.94 -12.32 1.21
N ARG A 66 -20.55 -11.25 1.92
CA ARG A 66 -19.61 -10.26 1.36
C ARG A 66 -18.25 -10.86 1.02
N ASN A 67 -17.71 -11.72 1.88
CA ASN A 67 -16.41 -12.35 1.64
C ASN A 67 -16.46 -13.40 0.53
N HIS A 68 -17.60 -14.08 0.32
CA HIS A 68 -17.80 -14.90 -0.89
C HIS A 68 -17.74 -14.05 -2.16
N LEU A 69 -18.44 -12.91 -2.20
CA LEU A 69 -18.42 -12.01 -3.36
C LEU A 69 -17.01 -11.44 -3.63
N ILE A 70 -16.26 -11.10 -2.58
CA ILE A 70 -14.86 -10.66 -2.72
C ILE A 70 -14.01 -11.79 -3.31
N LEU A 71 -14.17 -13.03 -2.82
CA LEU A 71 -13.43 -14.17 -3.35
C LEU A 71 -13.79 -14.48 -4.80
N ASP A 72 -15.06 -14.40 -5.18
CA ASP A 72 -15.48 -14.58 -6.58
C ASP A 72 -14.79 -13.53 -7.48
N TRP A 73 -14.79 -12.26 -7.07
CA TRP A 73 -14.06 -11.21 -7.78
C TRP A 73 -12.55 -11.49 -7.91
N LEU A 74 -11.90 -11.92 -6.83
CA LEU A 74 -10.46 -12.23 -6.86
C LEU A 74 -10.15 -13.42 -7.79
N LEU A 75 -11.03 -14.42 -7.83
CA LEU A 75 -10.89 -15.63 -8.65
C LEU A 75 -11.34 -15.44 -10.10
N ASP A 76 -12.14 -14.41 -10.38
CA ASP A 76 -12.46 -13.98 -11.73
C ASP A 76 -11.32 -13.13 -12.33
N GLU A 77 -10.74 -12.22 -11.54
CA GLU A 77 -9.59 -11.40 -11.96
C GLU A 77 -8.31 -12.26 -12.16
N ARG A 78 -8.11 -13.28 -11.33
CA ARG A 78 -7.00 -14.25 -11.42
C ARG A 78 -5.61 -13.60 -11.46
N SER A 79 -5.43 -12.53 -10.67
CA SER A 79 -4.11 -11.90 -10.55
C SER A 79 -3.06 -12.88 -10.08
N SER A 80 -1.87 -12.88 -10.69
CA SER A 80 -0.76 -13.74 -10.28
C SER A 80 -0.23 -13.44 -8.88
N ILE A 81 -0.46 -12.22 -8.39
CA ILE A 81 -0.16 -11.73 -7.04
C ILE A 81 -1.44 -11.08 -6.48
N ILE A 82 -1.86 -11.48 -5.28
CA ILE A 82 -2.98 -10.86 -4.55
C ILE A 82 -2.47 -10.40 -3.19
N CYS A 83 -2.60 -9.11 -2.89
CA CYS A 83 -2.19 -8.49 -1.62
C CYS A 83 -3.40 -7.84 -0.95
N LEU A 84 -3.88 -8.44 0.13
CA LEU A 84 -5.03 -7.95 0.89
C LEU A 84 -4.60 -7.27 2.18
N GLN A 85 -5.31 -6.20 2.54
CA GLN A 85 -5.22 -5.48 3.81
C GLN A 85 -6.55 -5.57 4.56
N GLU A 86 -6.51 -5.38 5.88
CA GLU A 86 -7.66 -5.60 6.79
C GLU A 86 -8.27 -7.00 6.62
N PHE A 87 -7.43 -8.00 6.37
CA PHE A 87 -7.85 -9.39 6.36
C PHE A 87 -8.16 -9.84 7.79
N TRP A 88 -9.34 -10.40 8.06
CA TRP A 88 -9.78 -10.73 9.42
C TRP A 88 -9.14 -12.03 9.93
N VAL A 89 -7.85 -11.96 10.24
CA VAL A 89 -7.02 -13.10 10.67
C VAL A 89 -7.55 -13.79 11.92
N GLY A 90 -8.20 -13.05 12.82
CA GLY A 90 -8.76 -13.55 14.08
C GLY A 90 -10.03 -14.39 13.93
N ASN A 91 -10.59 -14.55 12.72
CA ASN A 91 -11.74 -15.41 12.48
C ASN A 91 -11.33 -16.65 11.66
N GLU A 92 -11.26 -17.81 12.30
CA GLU A 92 -10.79 -19.04 11.66
C GLU A 92 -11.66 -19.49 10.47
N GLU A 93 -12.97 -19.27 10.54
CA GLU A 93 -13.90 -19.64 9.46
C GLU A 93 -13.60 -18.85 8.19
N LEU A 94 -13.48 -17.51 8.29
CA LEU A 94 -13.10 -16.66 7.18
C LEU A 94 -11.72 -17.04 6.63
N VAL A 95 -10.74 -17.28 7.52
CA VAL A 95 -9.40 -17.72 7.09
C VAL A 95 -9.48 -19.02 6.31
N ASN A 96 -10.26 -20.00 6.76
CA ASN A 96 -10.40 -21.30 6.12
C ASN A 96 -11.07 -21.19 4.74
N ILE A 97 -12.06 -20.31 4.57
CA ILE A 97 -12.71 -20.10 3.27
C ILE A 97 -11.73 -19.51 2.25
N TYR A 98 -10.95 -18.48 2.64
CA TYR A 98 -9.93 -17.91 1.76
C TYR A 98 -8.82 -18.92 1.45
N LYS A 99 -8.34 -19.64 2.47
CA LYS A 99 -7.31 -20.67 2.31
C LYS A 99 -7.75 -21.76 1.33
N LYS A 100 -8.97 -22.26 1.49
CA LYS A 100 -9.54 -23.30 0.63
C LYS A 100 -9.71 -22.79 -0.79
N ARG A 101 -10.43 -21.69 -0.99
CA ARG A 101 -10.79 -21.23 -2.35
C ARG A 101 -9.61 -20.73 -3.16
N LEU A 102 -8.68 -19.99 -2.55
CA LEU A 102 -7.46 -19.58 -3.24
C LEU A 102 -6.50 -20.77 -3.44
N GLY A 103 -6.41 -21.69 -2.46
CA GLY A 103 -5.59 -22.90 -2.59
C GLY A 103 -6.07 -23.83 -3.71
N ASP A 104 -7.38 -24.09 -3.79
CA ASP A 104 -8.02 -24.86 -4.86
C ASP A 104 -7.77 -24.21 -6.24
N ALA A 105 -7.65 -22.87 -6.28
CA ALA A 105 -7.30 -22.09 -7.46
C ALA A 105 -5.78 -21.97 -7.73
N GLY A 106 -4.94 -22.72 -7.00
CA GLY A 106 -3.50 -22.79 -7.29
C GLY A 106 -2.63 -21.72 -6.62
N TYR A 107 -3.14 -21.00 -5.62
CA TYR A 107 -2.36 -20.01 -4.90
C TYR A 107 -1.63 -20.58 -3.68
N THR A 108 -0.39 -20.13 -3.49
CA THR A 108 0.30 -20.24 -2.20
C THR A 108 -0.01 -19.00 -1.37
N ILE A 109 -0.40 -19.16 -0.11
CA ILE A 109 -1.01 -18.09 0.72
C ILE A 109 -0.19 -17.88 1.99
N PHE A 110 0.06 -16.61 2.32
CA PHE A 110 0.76 -16.16 3.52
C PHE A 110 -0.11 -15.14 4.24
N LYS A 111 -0.40 -15.35 5.52
CA LYS A 111 -1.14 -14.39 6.35
C LYS A 111 -0.25 -13.84 7.46
N LEU A 112 -0.46 -12.59 7.85
CA LEU A 112 0.25 -11.96 8.96
C LEU A 112 -0.71 -11.11 9.79
N ALA A 113 -0.91 -11.48 11.05
CA ALA A 113 -1.69 -10.69 11.99
C ALA A 113 -0.92 -9.43 12.41
N ARG A 114 -1.64 -8.37 12.77
CA ARG A 114 -1.03 -7.24 13.48
C ARG A 114 -0.58 -7.63 14.88
N THR A 115 0.39 -6.89 15.41
CA THR A 115 1.08 -7.20 16.67
C THR A 115 0.26 -6.90 17.92
N ASN A 116 -0.82 -6.12 17.81
CA ASN A 116 -1.65 -5.69 18.94
C ASN A 116 -3.00 -6.41 19.07
N ASN A 117 -3.12 -7.62 18.49
CA ASN A 117 -4.32 -8.45 18.59
C ASN A 117 -5.62 -7.74 18.16
N ARG A 118 -5.52 -6.77 17.24
CA ARG A 118 -6.67 -6.05 16.66
C ARG A 118 -7.61 -6.93 15.84
N GLY A 119 -7.23 -8.18 15.59
CA GLY A 119 -8.00 -9.19 14.86
C GLY A 119 -7.78 -9.17 13.35
N ASP A 120 -7.27 -8.06 12.78
CA ASP A 120 -6.97 -7.94 11.36
C ASP A 120 -5.47 -8.13 11.04
N GLY A 121 -5.17 -8.13 9.75
CA GLY A 121 -3.82 -8.29 9.23
C GLY A 121 -3.74 -8.24 7.72
N LEU A 122 -2.71 -8.88 7.19
CA LEU A 122 -2.42 -8.98 5.78
C LEU A 122 -2.62 -10.41 5.29
N LEU A 123 -2.97 -10.55 4.01
CA LEU A 123 -2.89 -11.79 3.26
C LEU A 123 -2.19 -11.51 1.94
N THR A 124 -1.15 -12.28 1.63
CA THR A 124 -0.52 -12.29 0.30
C THR A 124 -0.67 -13.68 -0.30
N ALA A 125 -1.15 -13.74 -1.54
CA ALA A 125 -1.27 -14.98 -2.30
C ALA A 125 -0.54 -14.86 -3.64
N VAL A 126 0.23 -15.87 -4.02
CA VAL A 126 0.96 -15.93 -5.30
C VAL A 126 0.64 -17.22 -6.04
N HIS A 127 0.41 -17.12 -7.35
CA HIS A 127 0.02 -18.26 -8.17
C HIS A 127 1.20 -19.21 -8.43
N LYS A 128 1.05 -20.49 -8.08
CA LYS A 128 2.14 -21.48 -8.08
C LYS A 128 2.67 -21.82 -9.48
N ASP A 129 1.86 -21.63 -10.52
CA ASP A 129 2.28 -21.89 -11.91
C ASP A 129 3.13 -20.74 -12.47
N ILE A 130 3.16 -19.58 -11.80
CA ILE A 130 3.92 -18.39 -12.21
C ILE A 130 5.14 -18.22 -11.31
N PHE A 131 4.96 -18.42 -10.00
CA PHE A 131 5.97 -18.15 -8.99
C PHE A 131 6.34 -19.38 -8.19
N ARG A 132 7.66 -19.61 -8.06
CA ARG A 132 8.23 -20.41 -6.98
C ARG A 132 8.58 -19.46 -5.83
N VAL A 133 8.04 -19.71 -4.64
CA VAL A 133 8.42 -18.94 -3.45
C VAL A 133 9.78 -19.41 -2.96
N ILE A 134 10.76 -18.51 -2.93
CA ILE A 134 12.09 -18.76 -2.37
C ILE A 134 12.08 -18.52 -0.86
N ASN A 135 11.48 -17.43 -0.42
CA ASN A 135 11.47 -17.05 0.99
C ASN A 135 10.28 -16.15 1.33
N HIS A 136 9.91 -16.14 2.61
CA HIS A 136 8.89 -15.26 3.19
C HIS A 136 9.42 -14.70 4.52
N ARG A 137 9.30 -13.38 4.69
CA ARG A 137 9.68 -12.67 5.91
C ARG A 137 8.52 -11.82 6.40
N GLU A 138 8.38 -11.80 7.72
CA GLU A 138 7.41 -10.95 8.42
C GLU A 138 8.15 -9.77 9.05
N LEU A 139 7.64 -8.56 8.81
CA LEU A 139 8.17 -7.33 9.36
C LEU A 139 7.16 -6.82 10.38
N LEU A 140 7.56 -6.84 11.66
CA LEU A 140 6.72 -6.41 12.77
C LEU A 140 7.16 -5.01 13.22
N PHE A 141 6.25 -4.04 13.15
CA PHE A 141 6.50 -2.67 13.61
C PHE A 141 6.06 -2.52 15.07
N ASN A 142 6.62 -3.36 15.93
CA ASN A 142 6.30 -3.42 17.37
C ASN A 142 6.52 -2.08 18.08
N ASP A 143 7.45 -1.27 17.57
CA ASP A 143 7.85 0.00 18.14
C ASP A 143 7.09 1.21 17.57
N PHE A 144 6.19 1.02 16.58
CA PHE A 144 5.42 2.14 16.00
C PHE A 144 4.12 1.71 15.31
N GLY A 145 2.99 1.94 15.99
CA GLY A 145 1.64 1.86 15.42
C GLY A 145 1.10 0.45 15.21
N ASP A 146 1.79 -0.58 15.70
CA ASP A 146 1.39 -2.00 15.62
C ASP A 146 1.00 -2.43 14.21
N ARG A 147 1.78 -1.95 13.24
CA ARG A 147 1.60 -2.29 11.84
C ARG A 147 2.55 -3.41 11.47
N VAL A 148 2.31 -4.00 10.31
CA VAL A 148 3.09 -5.12 9.82
C VAL A 148 3.30 -4.98 8.32
N ALA A 149 4.32 -5.65 7.80
CA ALA A 149 4.49 -5.89 6.37
C ALA A 149 4.94 -7.33 6.12
N GLN A 150 4.64 -7.87 4.95
CA GLN A 150 5.15 -9.15 4.47
C GLN A 150 6.12 -8.89 3.33
N LEU A 151 7.26 -9.57 3.31
CA LEU A 151 8.17 -9.61 2.16
C LEU A 151 8.20 -11.05 1.64
N LEU A 152 7.86 -11.22 0.37
CA LEU A 152 7.99 -12.48 -0.36
C LEU A 152 9.11 -12.32 -1.39
N HIS A 153 10.05 -13.25 -1.38
CA HIS A 153 11.03 -13.42 -2.43
C HIS A 153 10.58 -14.56 -3.33
N VAL A 154 10.30 -14.25 -4.59
CA VAL A 154 9.76 -15.20 -5.56
C VAL A 154 10.63 -15.27 -6.80
N GLU A 155 10.66 -16.45 -7.42
CA GLU A 155 11.29 -16.70 -8.72
C GLU A 155 10.21 -17.02 -9.75
N LEU A 156 10.32 -16.44 -10.94
CA LEU A 156 9.47 -16.76 -12.07
C LEU A 156 9.84 -18.13 -12.64
N ILE A 157 8.85 -19.00 -12.83
CA ILE A 157 9.06 -20.39 -13.29
C ILE A 157 9.36 -20.47 -14.80
N ALA A 158 9.07 -19.40 -15.57
CA ALA A 158 9.33 -19.26 -17.00
C ALA A 158 8.52 -20.24 -17.90
N PRO A 159 8.30 -19.91 -19.20
CA PRO A 159 9.19 -19.15 -20.07
C PRO A 159 8.58 -17.80 -20.47
N PHE A 160 8.85 -16.74 -19.69
CA PHE A 160 8.79 -15.40 -20.26
C PHE A 160 9.85 -15.34 -21.35
N SER A 161 9.48 -14.88 -22.55
CA SER A 161 10.26 -14.98 -23.78
C SER A 161 11.76 -14.74 -23.53
N GLN A 162 12.54 -15.77 -23.88
CA GLN A 162 14.00 -15.78 -23.77
C GLN A 162 14.55 -14.43 -24.25
N CYS A 163 15.10 -13.63 -23.33
CA CYS A 163 15.95 -12.52 -23.72
C CYS A 163 17.00 -13.09 -24.65
N ARG A 164 17.12 -12.56 -25.86
CA ARG A 164 18.03 -13.04 -26.91
C ARG A 164 19.44 -13.23 -26.35
N GLY A 165 19.79 -14.47 -26.02
CA GLY A 165 21.07 -14.84 -25.39
C GLY A 165 20.92 -16.15 -24.63
N ASN A 166 21.83 -17.10 -24.84
CA ASN A 166 21.81 -18.49 -24.38
C ASN A 166 21.92 -18.70 -22.85
N SER A 167 21.53 -17.74 -22.01
CA SER A 167 21.55 -17.89 -20.54
C SER A 167 20.14 -17.99 -19.97
N TYR A 168 19.85 -19.09 -19.29
CA TYR A 168 18.67 -19.24 -18.42
C TYR A 168 18.86 -18.33 -17.21
N VAL A 169 18.53 -17.04 -17.34
CA VAL A 169 18.60 -16.08 -16.23
C VAL A 169 17.34 -16.27 -15.39
N ARG A 170 17.52 -16.75 -14.16
CA ARG A 170 16.45 -16.79 -13.16
C ARG A 170 15.97 -15.36 -12.90
N GLN A 171 14.68 -15.13 -13.06
CA GLN A 171 14.08 -13.83 -12.82
C GLN A 171 13.42 -13.85 -11.43
N GLU A 172 14.05 -13.17 -10.49
CA GLU A 172 13.61 -13.08 -9.09
C GLU A 172 12.98 -11.70 -8.82
N ILE A 173 11.96 -11.65 -7.96
CA ILE A 173 11.23 -10.43 -7.61
C ILE A 173 10.97 -10.42 -6.10
N LEU A 174 11.06 -9.23 -5.50
CA LEU A 174 10.61 -8.98 -4.13
C LEU A 174 9.22 -8.37 -4.14
N ILE A 175 8.27 -9.01 -3.48
CA ILE A 175 6.90 -8.52 -3.31
C ILE A 175 6.71 -8.13 -1.85
N VAL A 176 6.25 -6.91 -1.60
CA VAL A 176 5.92 -6.43 -0.26
C VAL A 176 4.45 -6.10 -0.18
N ASN A 177 3.78 -6.56 0.87
CA ASN A 177 2.42 -6.14 1.22
C ASN A 177 2.43 -5.42 2.57
N THR A 178 1.72 -4.30 2.69
CA THR A 178 1.64 -3.53 3.94
C THR A 178 0.32 -2.78 4.09
N HIS A 179 0.00 -2.38 5.31
CA HIS A 179 -1.08 -1.46 5.62
C HIS A 179 -0.58 -0.42 6.64
N LEU A 180 -0.28 0.78 6.14
CA LEU A 180 0.31 1.84 6.95
C LEU A 180 -0.70 2.43 7.96
N LEU A 181 -0.16 3.16 8.93
CA LEU A 181 -0.93 3.77 10.00
C LEU A 181 -1.98 4.77 9.47
N PHE A 182 -3.24 4.56 9.83
CA PHE A 182 -4.34 5.44 9.46
C PHE A 182 -4.09 6.90 9.87
N PRO A 183 -4.35 7.90 9.00
CA PRO A 183 -4.07 9.31 9.26
C PRO A 183 -5.13 9.95 10.16
N HIS A 184 -5.18 9.59 11.44
CA HIS A 184 -6.11 10.21 12.40
C HIS A 184 -5.92 11.72 12.51
N ASN A 185 -4.67 12.18 12.42
CA ASN A 185 -4.25 13.58 12.37
C ASN A 185 -3.00 13.71 11.48
N SER A 186 -2.51 14.94 11.28
CA SER A 186 -1.34 15.21 10.42
C SER A 186 0.00 14.87 11.08
N SER A 187 0.09 14.82 12.42
CA SER A 187 1.33 14.43 13.12
C SER A 187 1.73 12.98 12.83
N LEU A 188 0.75 12.10 12.58
CA LEU A 188 1.01 10.71 12.16
C LEU A 188 1.62 10.55 10.75
N CYS A 189 1.80 11.64 9.99
CA CYS A 189 2.48 11.55 8.70
C CYS A 189 3.96 11.15 8.83
N LEU A 190 4.63 11.60 9.90
CA LEU A 190 6.03 11.24 10.14
C LEU A 190 6.13 9.75 10.46
N GLU A 191 5.20 9.23 11.25
CA GLU A 191 5.17 7.81 11.59
C GLU A 191 4.96 6.97 10.34
N ARG A 192 4.00 7.30 9.46
CA ARG A 192 3.86 6.61 8.16
C ARG A 192 5.17 6.61 7.37
N LEU A 193 5.86 7.75 7.30
CA LEU A 193 7.14 7.85 6.61
C LEU A 193 8.19 6.93 7.23
N ARG A 194 8.28 6.87 8.58
CA ARG A 194 9.17 5.95 9.30
C ARG A 194 8.87 4.49 8.97
N GLN A 195 7.59 4.11 8.83
CA GLN A 195 7.22 2.74 8.44
C GLN A 195 7.75 2.42 7.05
N VAL A 196 7.56 3.33 6.09
CA VAL A 196 8.08 3.14 4.73
C VAL A 196 9.61 3.06 4.72
N TYR A 197 10.28 3.94 5.47
CA TYR A 197 11.73 3.90 5.61
C TYR A 197 12.22 2.55 6.13
N LYS A 198 11.58 2.02 7.19
CA LYS A 198 11.92 0.70 7.75
C LYS A 198 11.64 -0.46 6.80
N ILE A 199 10.55 -0.40 6.02
CA ILE A 199 10.28 -1.37 4.95
C ILE A 199 11.44 -1.36 3.94
N LEU A 200 11.85 -0.19 3.47
CA LEU A 200 12.95 -0.07 2.50
C LEU A 200 14.30 -0.50 3.10
N GLN A 201 14.59 -0.16 4.36
CA GLN A 201 15.79 -0.65 5.07
C GLN A 201 15.80 -2.17 5.17
N TYR A 202 14.65 -2.78 5.45
CA TYR A 202 14.54 -4.23 5.53
C TYR A 202 14.75 -4.88 4.16
N VAL A 203 14.17 -4.31 3.09
CA VAL A 203 14.39 -4.78 1.71
C VAL A 203 15.87 -4.70 1.31
N GLU A 204 16.57 -3.63 1.66
CA GLU A 204 18.03 -3.51 1.44
C GLU A 204 18.83 -4.51 2.25
N SER A 205 18.47 -4.69 3.53
CA SER A 205 19.15 -5.61 4.44
C SER A 205 18.94 -7.06 4.00
N TYR A 206 17.73 -7.42 3.57
CA TYR A 206 17.41 -8.73 3.02
C TYR A 206 18.26 -9.05 1.79
N GLN A 207 18.34 -8.14 0.81
CA GLN A 207 19.19 -8.36 -0.37
C GLN A 207 20.66 -8.52 0.01
N LYS A 208 21.16 -7.76 0.99
CA LYS A 208 22.54 -7.89 1.48
C LYS A 208 22.78 -9.22 2.22
N GLU A 209 21.87 -9.61 3.12
CA GLU A 209 21.91 -10.85 3.90
C GLU A 209 22.04 -12.07 2.98
N TYR A 210 21.23 -12.10 1.93
CA TYR A 210 21.19 -13.18 0.94
C TYR A 210 22.14 -12.97 -0.24
N LYS A 211 22.99 -11.93 -0.22
CA LYS A 211 23.96 -11.60 -1.29
C LYS A 211 23.31 -11.52 -2.68
N LEU A 212 22.09 -11.00 -2.74
CA LEU A 212 21.33 -10.88 -3.98
C LEU A 212 21.85 -9.70 -4.79
N ASN A 213 21.85 -9.85 -6.11
CA ASN A 213 21.91 -8.70 -6.99
C ASN A 213 20.65 -7.84 -6.78
N PRO A 214 20.70 -6.53 -7.07
CA PRO A 214 19.52 -5.67 -7.01
C PRO A 214 18.33 -6.28 -7.77
N LEU A 215 17.27 -6.66 -7.03
CA LEU A 215 16.07 -7.28 -7.59
C LEU A 215 14.99 -6.24 -7.91
N PRO A 216 14.12 -6.49 -8.91
CA PRO A 216 12.84 -5.81 -9.04
C PRO A 216 12.02 -5.90 -7.76
N ILE A 217 11.35 -4.79 -7.40
CA ILE A 217 10.52 -4.71 -6.19
C ILE A 217 9.12 -4.26 -6.57
N ILE A 218 8.11 -4.96 -6.05
CA ILE A 218 6.69 -4.60 -6.09
C ILE A 218 6.24 -4.31 -4.66
N LEU A 219 5.84 -3.07 -4.35
CA LEU A 219 5.24 -2.72 -3.05
C LEU A 219 3.74 -2.50 -3.21
N CYS A 220 2.95 -3.38 -2.63
CA CYS A 220 1.49 -3.32 -2.59
C CYS A 220 1.03 -2.85 -1.20
N GLY A 221 -0.12 -2.19 -1.15
CA GLY A 221 -0.74 -1.90 0.13
C GLY A 221 -1.71 -0.74 0.11
N ASP A 222 -2.35 -0.59 1.27
CA ASP A 222 -2.99 0.66 1.69
C ASP A 222 -1.93 1.52 2.39
N TRP A 223 -1.50 2.57 1.70
CA TRP A 223 -0.44 3.46 2.16
C TRP A 223 -0.97 4.57 3.06
N ASN A 224 -2.29 4.69 3.21
CA ASN A 224 -2.92 5.71 4.06
C ASN A 224 -2.37 7.14 3.81
N GLY A 225 -1.94 7.40 2.58
CA GLY A 225 -1.28 8.64 2.16
C GLY A 225 -1.53 8.88 0.68
N SER A 226 -2.02 10.06 0.33
CA SER A 226 -2.39 10.38 -1.05
C SER A 226 -1.18 10.71 -1.93
N LYS A 227 -1.43 10.86 -3.25
CA LYS A 227 -0.44 11.32 -4.24
C LYS A 227 0.28 12.62 -3.86
N LYS A 228 -0.41 13.51 -3.12
CA LYS A 228 0.18 14.79 -2.66
C LYS A 228 1.02 14.65 -1.38
N GLY A 229 0.94 13.51 -0.70
CA GLY A 229 1.53 13.26 0.62
C GLY A 229 3.03 12.96 0.60
N HIS A 230 3.64 13.00 1.79
CA HIS A 230 5.08 12.77 1.95
C HIS A 230 5.52 11.35 1.63
N VAL A 231 4.68 10.34 1.93
CA VAL A 231 4.95 8.93 1.58
C VAL A 231 5.12 8.76 0.07
N TYR A 232 4.18 9.29 -0.72
CA TYR A 232 4.21 9.20 -2.18
C TYR A 232 5.48 9.88 -2.76
N LYS A 233 5.80 11.08 -2.29
CA LYS A 233 7.01 11.82 -2.71
C LYS A 233 8.29 11.08 -2.32
N PHE A 234 8.34 10.50 -1.13
CA PHE A 234 9.49 9.76 -0.63
C PHE A 234 9.77 8.51 -1.47
N LEU A 235 8.75 7.71 -1.76
CA LEU A 235 8.87 6.53 -2.63
C LEU A 235 9.38 6.91 -4.03
N ARG A 236 8.82 7.98 -4.63
CA ARG A 236 9.33 8.51 -5.91
C ARG A 236 10.79 8.96 -5.84
N SER A 237 11.21 9.57 -4.73
CA SER A 237 12.63 9.94 -4.52
C SER A 237 13.58 8.74 -4.46
N GLN A 238 13.03 7.56 -4.13
CA GLN A 238 13.72 6.28 -4.12
C GLN A 238 13.62 5.52 -5.45
N GLY A 239 13.10 6.16 -6.50
CA GLY A 239 13.00 5.60 -7.85
C GLY A 239 11.75 4.78 -8.11
N PHE A 240 10.85 4.61 -7.12
CA PHE A 240 9.61 3.88 -7.32
C PHE A 240 8.65 4.68 -8.21
N VAL A 241 7.93 3.95 -9.07
CA VAL A 241 6.85 4.48 -9.90
C VAL A 241 5.53 3.82 -9.50
N SER A 242 4.45 4.59 -9.50
CA SER A 242 3.10 4.07 -9.27
C SER A 242 2.61 3.39 -10.55
N SER A 243 2.20 2.12 -10.45
CA SER A 243 1.66 1.39 -11.60
C SER A 243 0.41 2.06 -12.16
N TYR A 244 -0.45 2.58 -11.29
CA TYR A 244 -1.69 3.25 -11.67
C TYR A 244 -1.41 4.54 -12.44
N ASP A 245 -0.47 5.35 -11.96
CA ASP A 245 -0.09 6.59 -12.65
C ASP A 245 0.57 6.29 -14.00
N THR A 246 1.39 5.23 -14.06
CA THR A 246 2.04 4.80 -15.31
C THR A 246 1.01 4.33 -16.33
N ALA A 247 0.06 3.49 -15.93
CA ALA A 247 -0.98 2.94 -16.80
C ALA A 247 -1.93 4.02 -17.35
N HIS A 248 -2.24 5.04 -16.54
CA HIS A 248 -3.14 6.13 -16.93
C HIS A 248 -2.43 7.39 -17.43
N GLN A 249 -1.09 7.38 -17.48
CA GLN A 249 -0.26 8.55 -17.82
C GLN A 249 -0.57 9.78 -16.95
N TYR A 250 -0.85 9.57 -15.66
CA TYR A 250 -1.28 10.63 -14.74
C TYR A 250 -0.11 11.44 -14.18
N ALA A 251 -0.23 12.76 -14.27
CA ALA A 251 0.69 13.70 -13.66
C ALA A 251 0.27 14.07 -12.22
N ASP A 252 1.10 14.82 -11.50
CA ASP A 252 0.80 15.24 -10.12
C ASP A 252 -0.49 16.09 -10.01
N ALA A 253 -0.88 16.77 -11.09
CA ALA A 253 -2.14 17.51 -11.20
C ALA A 253 -3.38 16.59 -11.14
N ASP A 254 -3.25 15.33 -11.55
CA ASP A 254 -4.32 14.35 -11.64
C ASP A 254 -4.61 13.62 -10.32
N ALA A 255 -4.03 14.08 -9.21
CA ALA A 255 -4.16 13.44 -7.90
C ALA A 255 -5.61 13.19 -7.42
N HIS A 256 -6.58 13.94 -7.95
CA HIS A 256 -7.99 13.83 -7.62
C HIS A 256 -8.73 12.74 -8.42
N LYS A 257 -8.12 12.21 -9.51
CA LYS A 257 -8.72 11.19 -10.38
C LYS A 257 -8.55 9.77 -9.84
N TRP A 258 -7.71 9.58 -8.81
CA TRP A 258 -7.51 8.29 -8.16
C TRP A 258 -8.38 8.17 -6.92
N VAL A 259 -9.21 7.14 -6.91
CA VAL A 259 -10.06 6.77 -5.78
C VAL A 259 -9.91 5.26 -5.59
N SER A 260 -9.43 4.86 -4.41
CA SER A 260 -9.27 3.46 -4.07
C SER A 260 -10.35 2.98 -3.09
N HIS A 261 -10.73 3.79 -2.10
CA HIS A 261 -11.87 3.47 -1.23
C HIS A 261 -12.46 4.71 -0.53
N ARG A 262 -13.57 4.49 0.18
CA ARG A 262 -14.21 5.46 1.07
C ARG A 262 -13.86 5.12 2.53
N ASN A 263 -13.21 6.03 3.24
CA ASN A 263 -12.76 5.76 4.60
C ASN A 263 -13.91 5.83 5.62
N HIS A 264 -13.63 5.48 6.89
CA HIS A 264 -14.62 5.49 7.97
C HIS A 264 -15.21 6.87 8.31
N ARG A 265 -14.61 7.96 7.82
CA ARG A 265 -15.15 9.34 7.93
C ARG A 265 -16.05 9.70 6.75
N GLY A 266 -16.24 8.78 5.80
CA GLY A 266 -17.02 9.01 4.59
C GLY A 266 -16.26 9.73 3.47
N ASN A 267 -14.96 10.01 3.65
CA ASN A 267 -14.15 10.68 2.65
C ASN A 267 -13.72 9.71 1.56
N ILE A 268 -13.76 10.18 0.32
CA ILE A 268 -13.23 9.46 -0.84
C ILE A 268 -11.71 9.69 -0.90
N CYS A 269 -10.93 8.62 -1.00
CA CYS A 269 -9.47 8.70 -1.01
C CYS A 269 -8.82 7.71 -1.98
N GLY A 270 -7.74 8.15 -2.63
CA GLY A 270 -6.81 7.30 -3.38
C GLY A 270 -5.54 7.08 -2.58
N VAL A 271 -5.48 5.96 -1.85
CA VAL A 271 -4.40 5.63 -0.90
C VAL A 271 -3.83 4.22 -1.09
N ASP A 272 -4.51 3.38 -1.87
CA ASP A 272 -4.00 2.08 -2.25
C ASP A 272 -3.07 2.27 -3.47
N PHE A 273 -1.88 1.69 -3.42
CA PHE A 273 -0.91 1.80 -4.52
C PHE A 273 -0.14 0.50 -4.70
N ILE A 274 0.18 0.21 -5.96
CA ILE A 274 1.20 -0.77 -6.34
C ILE A 274 2.38 0.03 -6.89
N TRP A 275 3.49 -0.01 -6.16
CA TRP A 275 4.74 0.66 -6.53
C TRP A 275 5.70 -0.32 -7.17
N LEU A 276 6.37 0.12 -8.23
CA LEU A 276 7.32 -0.69 -8.99
C LEU A 276 8.70 -0.03 -8.90
N LEU A 277 9.73 -0.81 -8.58
CA LEU A 277 11.12 -0.40 -8.72
C LEU A 277 11.83 -1.30 -9.72
N ASN A 278 12.44 -0.68 -10.73
CA ASN A 278 13.42 -1.32 -11.60
C ASN A 278 14.82 -1.09 -11.01
N PRO A 279 15.58 -2.16 -10.69
CA PRO A 279 16.87 -2.05 -10.00
C PRO A 279 17.98 -1.41 -10.85
N ASN A 280 17.79 -1.33 -12.17
CA ASN A 280 18.82 -0.84 -13.11
C ASN A 280 18.95 0.69 -13.16
N ARG A 281 18.20 1.42 -12.34
CA ARG A 281 18.24 2.88 -12.31
C ARG A 281 19.06 3.37 -11.14
N TYR A 282 19.82 4.45 -11.35
CA TYR A 282 20.50 5.14 -10.26
C TYR A 282 19.49 5.49 -9.16
N ARG A 283 19.85 5.19 -7.92
CA ARG A 283 19.03 5.42 -6.74
C ARG A 283 19.79 6.25 -5.73
N LYS A 284 19.12 7.27 -5.21
CA LYS A 284 19.61 8.06 -4.10
C LYS A 284 19.71 7.20 -2.84
N LEU A 285 20.77 7.38 -2.04
CA LEU A 285 20.91 6.71 -0.76
C LEU A 285 19.67 6.93 0.11
N LEU A 286 19.14 5.85 0.68
CA LEU A 286 17.91 5.86 1.47
C LEU A 286 17.98 6.88 2.61
N LYS A 287 19.13 6.97 3.30
CA LYS A 287 19.38 7.96 4.36
C LYS A 287 19.28 9.40 3.85
N THR A 288 19.76 9.70 2.66
CA THR A 288 19.69 11.05 2.08
C THR A 288 18.25 11.43 1.73
N SER A 289 17.51 10.53 1.06
CA SER A 289 16.08 10.76 0.79
C SER A 289 15.26 10.90 2.07
N TRP A 290 15.61 10.14 3.11
CA TRP A 290 14.97 10.24 4.41
C TRP A 290 15.18 11.62 5.03
N SER A 291 16.44 12.06 5.11
CA SER A 291 16.79 13.39 5.62
C SER A 291 16.06 14.50 4.88
N GLU A 292 15.99 14.43 3.55
CA GLU A 292 15.26 15.42 2.75
C GLU A 292 13.76 15.40 2.98
N ALA A 293 13.15 14.22 3.11
CA ALA A 293 11.74 14.10 3.36
C ALA A 293 11.37 14.67 4.74
N VAL A 294 12.14 14.35 5.79
CA VAL A 294 11.95 14.89 7.14
C VAL A 294 12.18 16.40 7.16
N PHE A 295 13.24 16.89 6.51
CA PHE A 295 13.52 18.32 6.43
C PHE A 295 12.44 19.08 5.65
N GLY A 296 11.91 18.49 4.57
CA GLY A 296 10.79 19.04 3.82
C GLY A 296 9.50 19.12 4.65
N MET A 297 9.23 18.12 5.50
CA MET A 297 8.12 18.17 6.46
C MET A 297 8.32 19.29 7.48
N PHE A 298 9.52 19.41 8.03
CA PHE A 298 9.86 20.47 8.98
C PHE A 298 9.68 21.86 8.37
N LYS A 299 10.22 22.10 7.16
CA LYS A 299 10.05 23.37 6.42
C LYS A 299 8.58 23.69 6.14
N TYR A 300 7.76 22.67 5.84
CA TYR A 300 6.32 22.86 5.63
C TYR A 300 5.61 23.32 6.91
N GLN A 301 5.93 22.73 8.07
CA GLN A 301 5.31 23.13 9.33
C GLN A 301 5.77 24.52 9.78
N LEU A 302 7.05 24.87 9.60
CA LEU A 302 7.55 26.23 9.87
C LEU A 302 6.79 27.29 9.05
N ARG A 303 6.60 27.04 7.75
CA ARG A 303 5.82 27.94 6.88
C ARG A 303 4.37 28.08 7.32
N ARG A 304 3.74 27.00 7.80
CA ARG A 304 2.37 27.03 8.33
C ARG A 304 2.25 27.80 9.64
N ALA A 305 3.31 27.83 10.43
CA ALA A 305 3.39 28.64 11.65
C ALA A 305 3.69 30.13 11.35
N SER A 306 3.70 30.54 10.07
CA SER A 306 3.97 31.91 9.62
C SER A 306 5.34 32.46 10.02
N LEU A 307 6.31 31.59 10.30
CA LEU A 307 7.71 31.99 10.51
C LEU A 307 8.33 32.33 9.15
N THR A 308 8.81 33.56 8.98
CA THR A 308 9.46 34.05 7.76
C THR A 308 10.85 33.43 7.59
N GLU A 309 11.43 33.49 6.38
CA GLU A 309 12.79 32.97 6.14
C GLU A 309 13.89 33.69 6.96
N HIS A 310 13.61 34.86 7.53
CA HIS A 310 14.55 35.61 8.36
C HIS A 310 14.56 35.19 9.85
N ASP A 311 13.44 34.65 10.37
CA ASP A 311 13.32 34.19 11.77
C ASP A 311 13.19 32.67 11.92
N ALA A 312 13.27 31.91 10.81
CA ALA A 312 12.99 30.47 10.77
C ALA A 312 13.85 29.63 11.73
N PHE A 313 15.06 30.10 12.05
CA PHE A 313 15.97 29.45 12.99
C PHE A 313 16.03 30.13 14.36
N ALA A 314 15.55 31.38 14.48
CA ALA A 314 15.50 32.09 15.76
C ALA A 314 14.59 31.35 16.76
N PHE A 315 13.47 30.84 16.26
CA PHE A 315 12.57 29.98 17.03
C PHE A 315 13.24 28.70 17.59
N LEU A 316 14.28 28.17 16.93
CA LEU A 316 15.02 27.00 17.45
C LEU A 316 15.92 27.34 18.65
N LYS A 317 16.23 28.62 18.86
CA LYS A 317 17.04 29.08 20.00
C LYS A 317 16.25 29.16 21.31
N ALA A 318 14.91 29.08 21.26
CA ALA A 318 14.03 29.30 22.42
C ALA A 318 14.42 30.60 23.15
N ASP A 319 14.56 30.58 24.47
CA ASP A 319 14.96 31.74 25.29
C ASP A 319 16.49 31.97 25.33
N SER A 320 17.27 31.36 24.43
CA SER A 320 18.73 31.51 24.41
C SER A 320 19.17 32.73 23.59
N ASP A 321 19.82 33.67 24.26
CA ASP A 321 20.42 34.87 23.63
C ASP A 321 21.73 34.58 22.87
N GLY A 322 22.21 33.33 22.89
CA GLY A 322 23.46 32.92 22.25
C GLY A 322 23.32 32.68 20.74
N ASP A 323 24.43 32.80 20.01
CA ASP A 323 24.48 32.37 18.60
C ASP A 323 24.69 30.86 18.43
N TYR A 324 23.92 30.07 19.19
CA TYR A 324 23.93 28.62 19.15
C TYR A 324 22.54 28.08 19.46
N ILE A 325 22.27 26.84 19.05
CA ILE A 325 21.04 26.12 19.36
C ILE A 325 21.39 25.07 20.41
N THR A 326 20.78 25.15 21.59
CA THR A 326 20.92 24.09 22.59
C THR A 326 20.08 22.88 22.20
N TYR A 327 20.51 21.68 22.60
CA TYR A 327 19.72 20.47 22.38
C TYR A 327 18.31 20.60 22.99
N THR A 328 18.22 21.18 24.19
CA THR A 328 16.94 21.41 24.88
C THR A 328 16.06 22.42 24.13
N GLY A 329 16.62 23.57 23.72
CA GLY A 329 15.88 24.59 22.96
C GLY A 329 15.42 24.07 21.60
N PHE A 330 16.27 23.28 20.92
CA PHE A 330 15.87 22.56 19.70
C PHE A 330 14.70 21.60 19.95
N CYS A 331 14.77 20.79 21.02
CA CYS A 331 13.70 19.86 21.36
C CYS A 331 12.39 20.58 21.71
N GLU A 332 12.45 21.69 22.43
CA GLU A 332 11.29 22.50 22.79
C GLU A 332 10.65 23.18 21.57
N ALA A 333 11.48 23.75 20.70
CA ALA A 333 11.05 24.31 19.43
C ALA A 333 10.37 23.24 18.57
N LEU A 334 10.97 22.06 18.43
CA LEU A 334 10.33 20.92 17.75
C LEU A 334 9.01 20.54 18.42
N ARG A 335 8.95 20.48 19.76
CA ARG A 335 7.68 20.24 20.45
C ARG A 335 6.67 21.32 20.06
N GLN A 336 7.00 22.60 20.05
CA GLN A 336 6.03 23.65 19.70
C GLN A 336 5.52 23.53 18.24
N VAL A 337 6.39 23.22 17.27
CA VAL A 337 5.99 23.02 15.85
C VAL A 337 5.14 21.76 15.67
N PHE A 338 5.46 20.68 16.38
CA PHE A 338 4.82 19.38 16.23
C PHE A 338 3.70 19.10 17.27
N SER A 339 3.56 19.90 18.34
CA SER A 339 2.56 19.72 19.44
C SER A 339 1.27 20.51 19.26
N THR A 340 1.11 21.30 18.19
CA THR A 340 -0.24 21.72 17.77
C THR A 340 -1.13 20.53 17.35
N GLN A 341 -0.59 19.30 17.36
CA GLN A 341 -1.36 18.05 17.33
C GLN A 341 -0.74 17.03 18.31
N ASN A 342 -1.48 16.74 19.39
CA ASN A 342 -1.11 15.87 20.50
C ASN A 342 -0.15 14.69 20.19
N CYS A 343 0.89 14.63 21.02
CA CYS A 343 1.72 13.49 21.42
C CYS A 343 2.76 12.95 20.42
N ILE A 344 3.95 13.55 20.45
CA ILE A 344 5.23 12.82 20.40
C ILE A 344 5.68 12.65 21.85
N LYS A 345 5.34 11.54 22.49
CA LYS A 345 6.13 11.03 23.62
C LYS A 345 7.08 10.00 23.03
N CYS A 346 8.32 10.41 22.77
CA CYS A 346 9.43 9.48 22.56
C CYS A 346 9.80 8.86 23.90
N CYS A 347 9.67 7.54 24.02
CA CYS A 347 10.51 6.64 24.79
C CYS A 347 10.47 5.29 24.08
#